data_AF-A0A0R2ZIS0-F1
#
_entry.id   AF-A0A0R2ZIS0-F1
#
_cell.length_a   1.000
_cell.length_b   1.000
_cell.length_c   1.000
_cell.angle_alpha   90.00
_cell.angle_beta   90.00
_cell.angle_gamma   90.00
#
_symmetry.space_group_name_H-M   'P 1'
#
loop_
_entity.id
_entity.type
_entity.pdbx_description
1 polymer ?
#
loop_
_entity_poly.entity_id
_entity_poly.type
_entity_poly.pdbx_seq_one_letter_code
_entity_poly.pdbx_strand_id
1 'polypeptide(L)'
;MKSRKIYQTYKEAKTAARALNFKNSSDYIKNYRRDPQLIGDPSRYYPDFVSMSDYLGCPEDPRGKFYSYEEAAEIVRDAAITSMKEYHTLQVTDSRLPTKPRLVYANSWTSCNDFFDHHPKFRSYEEARRVARSFNFRSRHQYIQGCLRVDDRLHTAPDRHFLTEWTGWDDYLGISDNVEHLSYEEARQLIQERKVKNKAEYLKCCESAPPATQIPRTHMES
;
A
#
# COMPACT_ATOMS: atom_id res chain seq x y z
N MET A 1 -31.58 16.72 -49.32
CA MET A 1 -30.98 15.69 -48.45
C MET A 1 -32.11 14.84 -47.90
N LYS A 2 -32.12 13.51 -48.13
CA LYS A 2 -33.14 12.64 -47.51
C LYS A 2 -32.85 12.58 -46.01
N SER A 3 -33.77 13.11 -45.19
CA SER A 3 -33.68 12.97 -43.74
C SER A 3 -33.62 11.49 -43.38
N ARG A 4 -32.64 11.09 -42.58
CA ARG A 4 -32.48 9.71 -42.14
C ARG A 4 -33.65 9.38 -41.21
N LYS A 5 -34.50 8.43 -41.62
CA LYS A 5 -35.58 7.91 -40.77
C LYS A 5 -34.93 7.17 -39.59
N ILE A 6 -35.22 7.63 -38.39
CA ILE A 6 -34.82 6.99 -37.11
C ILE A 6 -36.08 6.52 -36.39
N TYR A 7 -35.95 5.53 -35.52
CA TYR A 7 -37.05 5.13 -34.64
C TYR A 7 -37.51 6.33 -33.79
N GLN A 8 -38.82 6.57 -33.73
CA GLN A 8 -39.36 7.76 -33.05
C GLN A 8 -39.33 7.59 -31.54
N THR A 9 -39.45 6.34 -31.06
CA THR A 9 -39.49 6.05 -29.63
C THR A 9 -38.32 5.17 -29.21
N TYR A 10 -37.89 5.34 -27.96
CA TYR A 10 -36.92 4.48 -27.30
C TYR A 10 -37.35 3.01 -27.33
N LYS A 11 -38.65 2.74 -27.11
CA LYS A 11 -39.20 1.38 -27.09
C LYS A 11 -39.04 0.67 -28.44
N GLU A 12 -39.30 1.36 -29.54
CA GLU A 12 -39.09 0.82 -30.90
C GLU A 12 -37.62 0.56 -31.16
N ALA A 13 -36.76 1.54 -30.86
CA ALA A 13 -35.32 1.44 -31.06
C ALA A 13 -34.70 0.29 -30.23
N LYS A 14 -35.12 0.15 -28.97
CA LYS A 14 -34.74 -0.93 -28.05
C LYS A 14 -35.15 -2.30 -28.58
N THR A 15 -36.37 -2.42 -29.10
CA THR A 15 -36.87 -3.67 -29.68
C THR A 15 -36.06 -4.08 -30.91
N ALA A 16 -35.79 -3.13 -31.80
CA ALA A 16 -34.98 -3.36 -33.00
C ALA A 16 -33.51 -3.71 -32.66
N ALA A 17 -32.90 -3.00 -31.72
CA ALA A 17 -31.53 -3.28 -31.28
C ALA A 17 -31.40 -4.68 -30.66
N ARG A 18 -32.38 -5.11 -29.87
CA ARG A 18 -32.44 -6.47 -29.29
C ARG A 18 -32.62 -7.55 -30.35
N ALA A 19 -33.46 -7.30 -31.37
CA ALA A 19 -33.66 -8.26 -32.47
C ALA A 19 -32.37 -8.54 -33.27
N LEU A 20 -31.42 -7.61 -33.29
CA LEU A 20 -30.13 -7.78 -33.96
C LEU A 20 -29.06 -8.52 -33.13
N ASN A 21 -29.36 -8.83 -31.86
CA ASN A 21 -28.50 -9.61 -30.96
C ASN A 21 -27.04 -9.11 -30.91
N PHE A 22 -26.84 -7.81 -30.70
CA PHE A 22 -25.50 -7.26 -30.47
C PHE A 22 -24.91 -7.82 -29.18
N LYS A 23 -23.61 -8.14 -29.19
CA LYS A 23 -22.94 -8.78 -28.04
C LYS A 23 -22.65 -7.83 -26.89
N ASN A 24 -22.36 -6.56 -27.18
CA ASN A 24 -22.02 -5.51 -26.22
C ASN A 24 -22.06 -4.13 -26.90
N SER A 25 -21.80 -3.08 -26.13
CA SER A 25 -21.76 -1.68 -26.59
C SER A 25 -20.78 -1.46 -27.77
N SER A 26 -19.60 -2.10 -27.74
CA SER A 26 -18.61 -1.97 -28.82
C SER A 26 -19.06 -2.64 -30.12
N ASP A 27 -19.71 -3.79 -30.02
CA ASP A 27 -20.33 -4.47 -31.16
C ASP A 27 -21.47 -3.63 -31.75
N TYR A 28 -22.31 -3.04 -30.90
CA TYR A 28 -23.35 -2.10 -31.32
C TYR A 28 -22.77 -0.92 -32.11
N ILE A 29 -21.76 -0.20 -31.58
CA ILE A 29 -21.19 0.97 -32.27
C ILE A 29 -20.61 0.62 -33.64
N LYS A 30 -20.02 -0.58 -33.78
CA LYS A 30 -19.48 -1.05 -35.07
C LYS A 30 -20.57 -1.46 -36.05
N ASN A 31 -21.66 -2.05 -35.56
CA ASN A 31 -22.62 -2.78 -36.38
C ASN A 31 -24.06 -2.25 -36.36
N TYR A 32 -24.37 -1.15 -35.64
CA TYR A 32 -25.73 -0.61 -35.53
C TYR A 32 -26.35 -0.28 -36.89
N ARG A 33 -25.52 0.08 -37.87
CA ARG A 33 -25.93 0.39 -39.26
C ARG A 33 -26.50 -0.81 -40.02
N ARG A 34 -26.43 -2.03 -39.45
CA ARG A 34 -27.18 -3.20 -39.95
C ARG A 34 -28.68 -2.92 -40.00
N ASP A 35 -29.16 -2.04 -39.13
CA ASP A 35 -30.45 -1.39 -39.27
C ASP A 35 -30.23 0.12 -39.52
N PRO A 36 -30.57 0.63 -40.72
CA PRO A 36 -30.41 2.04 -41.05
C PRO A 36 -31.14 3.01 -40.10
N GLN A 37 -32.16 2.55 -39.37
CA GLN A 37 -32.95 3.37 -38.45
C GLN A 37 -32.35 3.46 -37.04
N LEU A 38 -31.41 2.57 -36.69
CA LEU A 38 -30.68 2.64 -35.42
C LEU A 38 -29.65 3.78 -35.41
N ILE A 39 -29.40 4.36 -34.26
CA ILE A 39 -28.47 5.48 -34.08
C ILE A 39 -27.28 5.06 -33.22
N GLY A 40 -26.09 5.59 -33.53
CA GLY A 40 -24.86 5.17 -32.84
C GLY A 40 -24.83 5.56 -31.35
N ASP A 41 -25.54 6.63 -30.99
CA ASP A 41 -25.61 7.14 -29.62
C ASP A 41 -27.10 7.38 -29.23
N PRO A 42 -27.78 6.36 -28.69
CA PRO A 42 -29.18 6.46 -28.29
C PRO A 42 -29.46 7.49 -27.18
N SER A 43 -28.51 7.73 -26.27
CA SER A 43 -28.72 8.65 -25.14
C SER A 43 -28.85 10.12 -25.57
N ARG A 44 -28.39 10.47 -26.78
CA ARG A 44 -28.55 11.82 -27.34
C ARG A 44 -29.95 12.09 -27.91
N TYR A 45 -30.69 11.04 -28.25
CA TYR A 45 -31.97 11.17 -28.98
C TYR A 45 -33.16 10.72 -28.14
N TYR A 46 -32.95 9.81 -27.19
CA TYR A 46 -34.01 9.28 -26.35
C TYR A 46 -33.82 9.76 -24.90
N PRO A 47 -34.65 10.68 -24.41
CA PRO A 47 -34.55 11.19 -23.03
C PRO A 47 -34.78 10.12 -21.96
N ASP A 48 -35.51 9.05 -22.30
CA ASP A 48 -35.82 7.90 -21.46
C ASP A 48 -34.78 6.77 -21.56
N PHE A 49 -33.63 7.04 -22.20
CA PHE A 49 -32.52 6.10 -22.25
C PHE A 49 -31.91 5.88 -20.86
N VAL A 50 -31.94 4.63 -20.39
CA VAL A 50 -31.37 4.24 -19.09
C VAL A 50 -29.89 3.91 -19.20
N SER A 51 -29.54 2.88 -19.97
CA SER A 51 -28.16 2.45 -20.18
C SER A 51 -28.05 1.60 -21.45
N MET A 52 -26.83 1.42 -21.96
CA MET A 52 -26.60 0.58 -23.14
C MET A 52 -26.90 -0.90 -22.85
N SER A 53 -26.64 -1.35 -21.62
CA SER A 53 -26.95 -2.72 -21.17
C SER A 53 -28.45 -2.98 -21.21
N ASP A 54 -29.25 -2.07 -20.62
CA ASP A 54 -30.71 -2.16 -20.67
C ASP A 54 -31.22 -2.06 -22.12
N TYR A 55 -30.69 -1.14 -22.91
CA TYR A 55 -31.07 -0.95 -24.31
C TYR A 55 -30.83 -2.20 -25.17
N LEU A 56 -29.68 -2.84 -25.04
CA LEU A 56 -29.34 -4.05 -25.81
C LEU A 56 -29.91 -5.34 -25.22
N GLY A 57 -30.46 -5.30 -24.01
CA GLY A 57 -30.92 -6.51 -23.32
C GLY A 57 -29.78 -7.49 -23.00
N CYS A 58 -28.54 -7.02 -23.07
CA CYS A 58 -27.39 -7.76 -22.61
C CYS A 58 -27.37 -7.66 -21.08
N PRO A 59 -27.03 -8.75 -20.37
CA PRO A 59 -26.57 -8.61 -18.99
C PRO A 59 -25.53 -7.49 -18.96
N GLU A 60 -25.57 -6.61 -17.95
CA GLU A 60 -24.42 -5.75 -17.68
C GLU A 60 -23.18 -6.64 -17.76
N ASP A 61 -22.25 -6.31 -18.66
CA ASP A 61 -21.03 -7.08 -18.78
C ASP A 61 -20.45 -7.17 -17.36
N PRO A 62 -20.17 -8.36 -16.81
CA PRO A 62 -19.45 -8.45 -15.54
C PRO A 62 -18.14 -7.64 -15.60
N ARG A 63 -17.56 -7.46 -16.80
CA ARG A 63 -16.40 -6.60 -17.09
C ARG A 63 -16.71 -5.10 -17.07
N GLY A 64 -17.96 -4.70 -16.92
CA GLY A 64 -18.45 -3.31 -16.94
C GLY A 64 -18.32 -2.58 -15.61
N LYS A 65 -18.15 -3.31 -14.49
CA LYS A 65 -17.73 -2.75 -13.20
C LYS A 65 -16.68 -3.65 -12.59
N PHE A 66 -15.46 -3.13 -12.45
CA PHE A 66 -14.49 -3.72 -11.54
C PHE A 66 -15.14 -3.84 -10.17
N TYR A 67 -14.73 -4.85 -9.39
CA TYR A 67 -15.06 -4.89 -7.96
C TYR A 67 -14.76 -3.54 -7.31
N SER A 68 -15.48 -3.18 -6.25
CA SER A 68 -15.05 -2.08 -5.39
C SER A 68 -13.64 -2.35 -4.86
N TYR A 69 -12.99 -1.32 -4.32
CA TYR A 69 -11.67 -1.51 -3.71
C TYR A 69 -11.73 -2.57 -2.60
N GLU A 70 -12.77 -2.51 -1.77
CA GLU A 70 -12.97 -3.38 -0.62
C GLU A 70 -13.21 -4.84 -1.04
N GLU A 71 -14.09 -5.05 -2.03
CA GLU A 71 -14.38 -6.38 -2.60
C GLU A 71 -13.14 -6.98 -3.28
N ALA A 72 -12.42 -6.18 -4.07
CA ALA A 72 -11.21 -6.64 -4.74
C ALA A 72 -10.12 -7.00 -3.72
N ALA A 73 -9.95 -6.17 -2.70
CA ALA A 73 -8.98 -6.41 -1.65
C ALA A 73 -9.36 -7.65 -0.80
N GLU A 74 -10.64 -7.90 -0.56
CA GLU A 74 -11.11 -9.12 0.12
C GLU A 74 -10.81 -10.37 -0.70
N ILE A 75 -11.11 -10.38 -1.99
CA ILE A 75 -10.80 -11.50 -2.89
C ILE A 75 -9.28 -11.76 -2.94
N VAL A 76 -8.48 -10.70 -3.03
CA VAL A 76 -7.02 -10.78 -3.07
C VAL A 76 -6.45 -11.31 -1.75
N ARG A 77 -7.03 -10.89 -0.62
CA ARG A 77 -6.70 -11.40 0.72
C ARG A 77 -7.12 -12.86 0.87
N ASP A 78 -8.35 -13.23 0.57
CA ASP A 78 -8.82 -14.62 0.67
C ASP A 78 -7.99 -15.59 -0.18
N ALA A 79 -7.48 -15.12 -1.32
CA ALA A 79 -6.57 -15.86 -2.19
C ALA A 79 -5.11 -15.90 -1.70
N ALA A 80 -4.80 -15.28 -0.55
CA ALA A 80 -3.47 -15.15 0.05
C ALA A 80 -2.41 -14.61 -0.92
N ILE A 81 -2.80 -13.68 -1.81
CA ILE A 81 -1.92 -13.12 -2.82
C ILE A 81 -0.99 -12.09 -2.19
N THR A 82 0.32 -12.31 -2.33
CA THR A 82 1.34 -11.42 -1.72
C THR A 82 2.12 -10.60 -2.75
N SER A 83 1.87 -10.84 -4.04
CA SER A 83 2.61 -10.19 -5.11
C SER A 83 1.74 -9.81 -6.31
N MET A 84 2.16 -8.76 -7.03
CA MET A 84 1.53 -8.37 -8.31
C MET A 84 1.56 -9.49 -9.35
N LYS A 85 2.56 -10.39 -9.30
CA LYS A 85 2.66 -11.51 -10.24
C LYS A 85 1.52 -12.50 -10.01
N GLU A 86 1.29 -12.87 -8.76
CA GLU A 86 0.17 -13.74 -8.34
C GLU A 86 -1.19 -13.05 -8.59
N TYR A 87 -1.28 -11.75 -8.32
CA TYR A 87 -2.46 -10.96 -8.66
C TYR A 87 -2.81 -11.04 -10.15
N HIS A 88 -1.82 -10.96 -11.04
CA HIS A 88 -2.07 -11.10 -12.47
C HIS A 88 -2.55 -12.51 -12.84
N THR A 89 -2.07 -13.56 -12.17
CA THR A 89 -2.61 -14.92 -12.34
C THR A 89 -4.08 -14.99 -11.92
N LEU A 90 -4.44 -14.39 -10.79
CA LEU A 90 -5.83 -14.32 -10.34
C LEU A 90 -6.68 -13.48 -11.30
N GLN A 91 -6.20 -12.33 -11.74
CA GLN A 91 -6.89 -11.43 -12.66
C GLN A 91 -7.15 -12.05 -14.04
N VAL A 92 -6.27 -12.94 -14.52
CA VAL A 92 -6.52 -13.72 -15.74
C VAL A 92 -7.72 -14.66 -15.54
N THR A 93 -7.90 -15.15 -14.32
CA THR A 93 -8.98 -16.06 -13.94
C THR A 93 -10.27 -15.31 -13.60
N ASP A 94 -10.15 -14.13 -12.99
CA ASP A 94 -11.25 -13.22 -12.63
C ASP A 94 -11.09 -11.86 -13.34
N SER A 95 -11.78 -11.72 -14.47
CA SER A 95 -11.77 -10.52 -15.30
C SER A 95 -12.42 -9.28 -14.68
N ARG A 96 -13.08 -9.40 -13.50
CA ARG A 96 -13.62 -8.27 -12.73
C ARG A 96 -12.56 -7.61 -11.86
N LEU A 97 -11.40 -8.26 -11.67
CA LEU A 97 -10.24 -7.60 -11.11
C LEU A 97 -9.56 -6.75 -12.20
N PRO A 98 -9.25 -5.48 -11.91
CA PRO A 98 -8.61 -4.62 -12.89
C PRO A 98 -7.16 -5.02 -13.15
N THR A 99 -6.73 -5.00 -14.41
CA THR A 99 -5.32 -5.22 -14.77
C THR A 99 -4.38 -4.18 -14.15
N LYS A 100 -4.89 -2.96 -13.92
CA LYS A 100 -4.15 -1.84 -13.31
C LYS A 100 -4.92 -1.32 -12.09
N PRO A 101 -4.91 -2.04 -10.95
CA PRO A 101 -5.74 -1.71 -9.79
C PRO A 101 -5.43 -0.33 -9.22
N ARG A 102 -4.16 0.09 -9.23
CA ARG A 102 -3.75 1.46 -8.85
C ARG A 102 -4.48 2.57 -9.60
N LEU A 103 -4.79 2.37 -10.89
CA LEU A 103 -5.48 3.40 -11.69
C LEU A 103 -6.98 3.39 -11.46
N VAL A 104 -7.56 2.22 -11.23
CA VAL A 104 -9.00 2.04 -11.02
C VAL A 104 -9.39 2.47 -9.62
N TYR A 105 -8.56 2.16 -8.62
CA TYR A 105 -8.79 2.47 -7.21
C TYR A 105 -8.04 3.71 -6.75
N ALA A 106 -7.68 4.63 -7.65
CA ALA A 106 -6.77 5.74 -7.35
C ALA A 106 -7.16 6.56 -6.09
N ASN A 107 -8.45 6.68 -5.79
CA ASN A 107 -8.94 7.41 -4.61
C ASN A 107 -8.79 6.63 -3.29
N SER A 108 -8.73 5.30 -3.35
CA SER A 108 -8.62 4.41 -2.17
C SER A 108 -7.26 3.73 -2.09
N TRP A 109 -6.45 3.81 -3.15
CA TRP A 109 -5.18 3.11 -3.28
C TRP A 109 -4.06 3.82 -2.52
N THR A 110 -3.57 3.19 -1.46
CA THR A 110 -2.45 3.72 -0.68
C THR A 110 -1.12 3.08 -1.09
N SER A 111 -1.08 1.75 -1.21
CA SER A 111 0.10 0.99 -1.62
C SER A 111 -0.27 -0.42 -2.08
N CYS A 112 0.64 -1.10 -2.78
CA CYS A 112 0.45 -2.53 -3.10
C CYS A 112 0.28 -3.36 -1.82
N ASN A 113 1.05 -3.08 -0.77
CA ASN A 113 0.93 -3.79 0.51
C ASN A 113 -0.45 -3.66 1.13
N ASP A 114 -1.07 -2.48 1.12
CA ASP A 114 -2.42 -2.28 1.67
C ASP A 114 -3.50 -3.07 0.92
N PHE A 115 -3.25 -3.37 -0.36
CA PHE A 115 -4.14 -4.15 -1.21
C PHE A 115 -3.93 -5.68 -1.08
N PHE A 116 -2.71 -6.12 -0.72
CA PHE A 116 -2.32 -7.54 -0.63
C PHE A 116 -2.27 -8.07 0.82
N ASP A 117 -1.88 -7.25 1.79
CA ASP A 117 -1.59 -7.70 3.15
C ASP A 117 -2.87 -7.88 3.98
N HIS A 118 -2.89 -8.95 4.78
CA HIS A 118 -3.83 -9.16 5.89
C HIS A 118 -3.49 -8.32 7.13
N HIS A 119 -2.37 -7.60 7.09
CA HIS A 119 -1.77 -6.96 8.25
C HIS A 119 -1.45 -5.50 7.89
N PRO A 120 -2.42 -4.58 7.99
CA PRO A 120 -2.16 -3.17 7.73
C PRO A 120 -1.01 -2.70 8.62
N LYS A 121 -0.14 -1.88 8.04
CA LYS A 121 0.98 -1.30 8.79
C LYS A 121 0.48 -0.55 10.02
N PHE A 122 1.30 -0.52 11.08
CA PHE A 122 0.95 0.17 12.31
C PHE A 122 0.73 1.67 12.07
N ARG A 123 -0.52 2.13 12.25
CA ARG A 123 -0.89 3.54 12.09
C ARG A 123 -0.53 4.40 13.31
N SER A 124 -0.36 3.78 14.47
CA SER A 124 -0.02 4.46 15.72
C SER A 124 1.49 4.44 15.95
N TYR A 125 2.07 5.61 16.24
CA TYR A 125 3.47 5.74 16.65
C TYR A 125 3.78 4.85 17.87
N GLU A 126 2.95 4.91 18.91
CA GLU A 126 3.17 4.17 20.15
C GLU A 126 3.10 2.65 19.96
N GLU A 127 2.16 2.18 19.12
CA GLU A 127 2.06 0.76 18.83
C GLU A 127 3.28 0.26 18.04
N ALA A 128 3.67 0.99 16.99
CA ALA A 128 4.85 0.67 16.19
C ALA A 128 6.13 0.71 17.03
N ARG A 129 6.28 1.72 17.91
CA ARG A 129 7.40 1.90 18.84
C ARG A 129 7.48 0.75 19.83
N ARG A 130 6.37 0.37 20.46
CA ARG A 130 6.31 -0.76 21.40
C ARG A 130 6.75 -2.07 20.74
N VAL A 131 6.27 -2.33 19.53
CA VAL A 131 6.63 -3.54 18.77
C VAL A 131 8.09 -3.49 18.34
N ALA A 132 8.57 -2.37 17.79
CA ALA A 132 9.97 -2.18 17.41
C ALA A 132 10.93 -2.41 18.60
N ARG A 133 10.58 -1.89 19.78
CA ARG A 133 11.33 -2.09 21.03
C ARG A 133 11.38 -3.55 21.47
N SER A 134 10.30 -4.33 21.28
CA SER A 134 10.30 -5.76 21.66
C SER A 134 11.33 -6.60 20.89
N PHE A 135 11.79 -6.13 19.73
CA PHE A 135 12.81 -6.80 18.92
C PHE A 135 14.24 -6.34 19.21
N ASN A 136 14.45 -5.39 20.14
CA ASN A 136 15.76 -4.96 20.66
C ASN A 136 16.78 -4.57 19.56
N PHE A 137 16.34 -3.84 18.54
CA PHE A 137 17.25 -3.30 17.53
C PHE A 137 18.23 -2.30 18.16
N ARG A 138 19.52 -2.52 17.96
CA ARG A 138 20.61 -1.71 18.55
C ARG A 138 20.99 -0.50 17.73
N SER A 139 20.44 -0.37 16.53
CA SER A 139 20.71 0.76 15.64
C SER A 139 19.64 0.91 14.58
N ARG A 140 19.54 2.12 14.04
CA ARG A 140 18.77 2.41 12.82
C ARG A 140 19.08 1.43 11.68
N HIS A 141 20.36 1.13 11.45
CA HIS A 141 20.77 0.25 10.34
C HIS A 141 20.21 -1.17 10.53
N GLN A 142 20.33 -1.71 11.74
CA GLN A 142 19.80 -3.04 12.07
C GLN A 142 18.28 -3.08 11.93
N TYR A 143 17.59 -2.03 12.38
CA TYR A 143 16.14 -1.91 12.23
C TYR A 143 15.73 -1.91 10.75
N ILE A 144 16.31 -1.05 9.91
CA ILE A 144 15.96 -0.96 8.49
C ILE A 144 16.17 -2.30 7.77
N GLN A 145 17.24 -3.01 8.11
CA GLN A 145 17.55 -4.30 7.49
C GLN A 145 16.62 -5.43 7.98
N GLY A 146 16.10 -5.36 9.20
CA GLY A 146 15.44 -6.49 9.88
C GLY A 146 13.97 -6.34 10.21
N CYS A 147 13.43 -5.12 10.28
CA CYS A 147 12.06 -4.86 10.77
C CYS A 147 10.99 -5.65 10.01
N LEU A 148 11.03 -5.64 8.68
CA LEU A 148 10.05 -6.37 7.86
C LEU A 148 10.18 -7.89 7.92
N ARG A 149 11.32 -8.42 8.40
CA ARG A 149 11.48 -9.87 8.60
C ARG A 149 10.88 -10.34 9.92
N VAL A 150 10.73 -9.43 10.89
CA VAL A 150 10.22 -9.77 12.23
C VAL A 150 8.75 -9.40 12.39
N ASP A 151 8.30 -8.30 11.78
CA ASP A 151 6.90 -7.89 11.72
C ASP A 151 6.70 -7.00 10.48
N ASP A 152 5.97 -7.50 9.49
CA ASP A 152 5.71 -6.83 8.20
C ASP A 152 4.85 -5.56 8.34
N ARG A 153 4.14 -5.42 9.46
CA ARG A 153 3.38 -4.21 9.81
C ARG A 153 4.27 -3.03 10.19
N LEU A 154 5.55 -3.26 10.46
CA LEU A 154 6.49 -2.19 10.77
C LEU A 154 6.79 -1.33 9.52
N HIS A 155 7.11 -0.06 9.76
CA HIS A 155 7.58 0.87 8.73
C HIS A 155 9.10 0.80 8.64
N THR A 156 9.68 0.69 7.44
CA THR A 156 11.14 0.81 7.24
C THR A 156 11.66 2.22 7.45
N ALA A 157 10.81 3.23 7.25
CA ALA A 157 11.08 4.64 7.48
C ALA A 157 10.01 5.24 8.42
N PRO A 158 9.98 4.85 9.71
CA PRO A 158 9.00 5.34 10.67
C PRO A 158 9.17 6.84 10.93
N ASP A 159 10.38 7.39 10.76
CA ASP A 159 10.71 8.81 10.78
C ASP A 159 9.95 9.65 9.75
N ARG A 160 9.59 9.04 8.62
CA ARG A 160 8.80 9.69 7.57
C ARG A 160 7.30 9.48 7.73
N HIS A 161 6.91 8.45 8.49
CA HIS A 161 5.50 8.09 8.66
C HIS A 161 4.87 8.81 9.86
N PHE A 162 5.60 8.90 10.97
CA PHE A 162 5.14 9.50 12.22
C PHE A 162 5.70 10.92 12.41
N LEU A 163 5.65 11.76 11.38
CA LEU A 163 6.34 13.06 11.35
C LEU A 163 6.04 13.95 12.57
N THR A 164 4.81 13.89 13.08
CA THR A 164 4.36 14.73 14.20
C THR A 164 4.79 14.20 15.57
N GLU A 165 4.86 12.88 15.74
CA GLU A 165 5.21 12.22 17.00
C GLU A 165 6.69 11.81 17.06
N TRP A 166 7.41 11.88 15.93
CA TRP A 166 8.77 11.41 15.83
C TRP A 166 9.74 12.30 16.60
N THR A 167 10.37 11.73 17.62
CA THR A 167 11.36 12.41 18.47
C THR A 167 12.80 12.03 18.12
N GLY A 168 13.01 10.83 17.57
CA GLY A 168 14.33 10.34 17.18
C GLY A 168 14.42 8.81 17.17
N TRP A 169 15.51 8.30 16.59
CA TRP A 169 15.76 6.87 16.53
C TRP A 169 16.03 6.26 17.91
N ASP A 170 16.67 7.01 18.80
CA ASP A 170 17.01 6.52 20.13
C ASP A 170 15.76 6.32 20.99
N ASP A 171 14.79 7.24 20.91
CA ASP A 171 13.48 7.08 21.54
C ASP A 171 12.68 5.95 20.88
N TYR A 172 12.57 5.94 19.56
CA TYR A 172 11.76 4.94 18.86
C TYR A 172 12.24 3.50 19.10
N LEU A 173 13.55 3.29 19.18
CA LEU A 173 14.15 1.97 19.42
C LEU A 173 14.44 1.69 20.91
N GLY A 174 14.31 2.68 21.79
CA GLY A 174 14.65 2.54 23.21
C GLY A 174 16.15 2.37 23.47
N ILE A 175 17.00 2.99 22.65
CA ILE A 175 18.46 2.88 22.74
C ILE A 175 19.00 3.76 23.88
N SER A 176 18.38 4.92 24.13
CA SER A 176 18.81 5.89 25.16
C SER A 176 18.39 5.53 26.59
N ASP A 177 17.40 4.65 26.78
CA ASP A 177 16.85 4.32 28.10
C ASP A 177 17.74 3.34 28.91
N ASN A 178 18.91 2.95 28.38
CA ASN A 178 19.79 1.92 28.95
C ASN A 178 21.25 2.36 29.18
N VAL A 179 21.56 3.65 29.14
CA VAL A 179 22.91 4.13 29.46
C VAL A 179 22.89 4.98 30.72
N GLU A 180 22.98 4.30 31.87
CA GLU A 180 23.52 4.93 33.07
C GLU A 180 24.97 5.33 32.75
N HIS A 181 25.18 6.60 32.44
CA HIS A 181 26.51 7.15 32.24
C HIS A 181 27.19 7.30 33.60
N LEU A 182 28.41 6.77 33.74
CA LEU A 182 29.28 7.10 34.86
C LEU A 182 29.49 8.61 34.93
N SER A 183 29.43 9.18 36.14
CA SER A 183 29.84 10.56 36.34
C SER A 183 31.32 10.74 35.96
N TYR A 184 31.73 11.98 35.69
CA TYR A 184 33.12 12.28 35.34
C TYR A 184 34.12 11.78 36.39
N GLU A 185 33.78 11.86 37.67
CA GLU A 185 34.65 11.44 38.77
C GLU A 185 34.79 9.91 38.84
N GLU A 186 33.69 9.18 38.67
CA GLU A 186 33.70 7.71 38.65
C GLU A 186 34.42 7.17 37.41
N ALA A 187 34.19 7.78 36.25
CA ALA A 187 34.92 7.48 35.02
C ALA A 187 36.44 7.70 35.20
N ARG A 188 36.83 8.81 35.85
CA ARG A 188 38.24 9.13 36.11
C ARG A 188 38.88 8.15 37.08
N GLN A 189 38.19 7.76 38.16
CA GLN A 189 38.69 6.76 39.11
C GLN A 189 38.88 5.40 38.42
N LEU A 190 37.92 4.95 37.63
CA LEU A 190 38.00 3.67 36.94
C LEU A 190 39.16 3.60 35.93
N ILE A 191 39.44 4.71 35.23
CA ILE A 191 40.59 4.84 34.32
C ILE A 191 41.92 4.79 35.10
N GLN A 192 41.98 5.44 36.27
CA GLN A 192 43.17 5.44 37.14
C GLN A 192 43.43 4.07 37.76
N GLU A 193 42.40 3.40 38.28
CA GLU A 193 42.49 2.05 38.84
C GLU A 193 42.98 1.04 37.80
N ARG A 194 42.42 1.10 36.59
CA ARG A 194 42.78 0.21 35.48
C ARG A 194 44.11 0.58 34.81
N LYS A 195 44.76 1.66 35.24
CA LYS A 195 46.06 2.14 34.73
C LYS A 195 46.06 2.25 33.21
N VAL A 196 44.98 2.75 32.63
CA VAL A 196 44.85 2.93 31.18
C VAL A 196 45.80 4.05 30.74
N LYS A 197 46.75 3.74 29.87
CA LYS A 197 47.83 4.69 29.50
C LYS A 197 47.69 5.26 28.10
N ASN A 198 46.86 4.65 27.25
CA ASN A 198 46.72 5.07 25.87
C ASN A 198 45.29 4.88 25.36
N LYS A 199 44.99 5.52 24.23
CA LYS A 199 43.69 5.51 23.58
C LYS A 199 43.21 4.10 23.20
N ALA A 200 44.11 3.18 22.84
CA ALA A 200 43.75 1.81 22.47
C ALA A 200 43.28 0.99 23.69
N GLU A 201 43.96 1.12 24.83
CA GLU A 201 43.55 0.53 26.10
C GLU A 201 42.24 1.11 26.61
N TYR A 202 42.02 2.42 26.39
CA TYR A 202 40.78 3.10 26.73
C TYR A 202 39.59 2.54 25.93
N LEU A 203 39.73 2.40 24.62
CA LEU A 203 38.68 1.84 23.76
C LEU A 203 38.35 0.39 24.14
N LYS A 204 39.38 -0.42 24.41
CA LYS A 204 39.22 -1.81 24.89
C LYS A 204 38.54 -1.88 26.26
N CYS A 205 38.81 -0.91 27.14
CA CYS A 205 38.15 -0.79 28.44
C CYS A 205 36.67 -0.41 28.29
N CYS A 206 36.33 0.47 27.34
CA CYS A 206 34.94 0.86 27.07
C CYS A 206 34.13 -0.27 26.41
N GLU A 207 34.78 -1.09 25.58
CA GLU A 207 34.15 -2.25 24.93
C GLU A 207 33.93 -3.44 25.87
N SER A 208 34.74 -3.55 26.92
CA SER A 208 34.63 -4.60 27.95
C SER A 208 33.80 -4.21 29.17
N ALA A 209 33.35 -2.95 29.23
CA ALA A 209 32.47 -2.50 30.30
C ALA A 209 31.02 -3.00 30.06
N PRO A 210 30.33 -3.50 31.09
CA PRO A 210 28.91 -3.82 31.00
C PRO A 210 28.10 -2.62 30.48
N PRO A 211 26.98 -2.83 29.77
CA PRO A 211 26.16 -1.75 29.22
C PRO A 211 25.80 -0.65 30.23
N ALA A 212 25.68 -1.01 31.51
CA ALA A 212 25.38 -0.13 32.65
C ALA A 212 26.56 0.76 33.13
N THR A 213 27.74 0.68 32.52
CA THR A 213 28.97 1.38 32.97
C THR A 213 29.78 1.91 31.79
N GLN A 214 29.11 2.47 30.79
CA GLN A 214 29.82 3.02 29.63
C GLN A 214 30.45 4.38 29.95
N ILE A 215 31.77 4.42 29.85
CA ILE A 215 32.56 5.65 30.00
C ILE A 215 32.29 6.56 28.77
N PRO A 216 32.00 7.86 28.97
CA PRO A 216 31.79 8.79 27.86
C PRO A 216 33.00 8.86 26.92
N ARG A 217 32.81 8.52 25.63
CA ARG A 217 33.88 8.39 24.61
C ARG A 217 34.64 9.67 24.25
N THR A 218 34.34 10.81 24.89
CA THR A 218 34.76 12.15 24.46
C THR A 218 35.89 12.81 25.28
N HIS A 219 36.55 12.12 26.22
CA HIS A 219 37.47 12.79 27.15
C HIS A 219 38.90 12.21 27.28
N MET A 220 39.52 11.82 26.17
CA MET A 220 40.99 11.80 26.10
C MET A 220 41.46 12.88 25.13
N GLU A 221 41.54 14.12 25.61
CA GLU A 221 42.37 15.14 24.98
C GLU A 221 43.68 15.26 25.77
N SER A 222 44.76 15.15 24.99
CA SER A 222 46.21 15.27 25.20
C SER A 222 46.74 15.80 26.53
#